data_AF-A0A147DV41-F1
#
_entry.id   AF-A0A147DV41-F1
#
_cell.length_a   1.000
_cell.length_b   1.000
_cell.length_c   1.000
_cell.angle_alpha   90.00
_cell.angle_beta   90.00
_cell.angle_gamma   90.00
#
_symmetry.space_group_name_H-M   'P 1'
#
loop_
_entity.id
_entity.type
_entity.pdbx_description
1 polymer ?
#
loop_
_entity_poly.entity_id
_entity_poly.type
_entity_poly.pdbx_seq_one_letter_code
_entity_poly.pdbx_strand_id
1 'polypeptide(L)'
;MRPFQPLDTSALLRVEIVDAMIRVLRANALHEVSYEHVATEAGRPLDVVTEVFPTWDGLLLATIDQWDDQRTTELLPIAERSGTIVFLRAIVRANVADPSLMRFLTSMLNIAATPHHPLAPMLHLRWRRFHAFVLAALQRDVELGREPRTMEPARGAEQLLATYEGLQLQSMVRPEMDLLESFDRAVTRLREGWSREYVPPVWDLEVVGGV
;
A
#
# COMPACT_ATOMS: atom_id res chain seq x y z
N MET A 1 6.95 24.85 35.39
CA MET A 1 7.64 24.77 34.08
C MET A 1 7.90 23.32 33.76
N ARG A 2 7.33 22.78 32.68
CA ARG A 2 7.76 21.46 32.19
C ARG A 2 9.19 21.60 31.64
N PRO A 3 10.11 20.67 31.92
CA PRO A 3 11.45 20.73 31.34
C PRO A 3 11.36 20.57 29.82
N PHE A 4 12.14 21.38 29.10
CA PHE A 4 12.34 21.25 27.66
C PHE A 4 13.08 19.92 27.43
N GLN A 5 12.39 18.93 26.89
CA GLN A 5 13.02 17.68 26.48
C GLN A 5 13.87 18.01 25.24
N PRO A 6 15.20 17.79 25.26
CA PRO A 6 16.00 18.01 24.07
C PRO A 6 15.43 17.13 22.95
N LEU A 7 15.25 17.71 21.76
CA LEU A 7 14.88 16.97 20.57
C LEU A 7 15.83 15.78 20.45
N ASP A 8 15.28 14.58 20.28
CA ASP A 8 16.07 13.39 20.07
C ASP A 8 16.74 13.50 18.69
N THR A 9 17.97 14.03 18.68
CA THR A 9 18.77 14.26 17.47
C THR A 9 18.95 12.98 16.66
N SER A 10 18.96 11.82 17.31
CA SER A 10 19.05 10.51 16.65
C SER A 10 17.76 10.19 15.91
N ALA A 11 16.60 10.40 16.55
CA ALA A 11 15.31 10.21 15.90
C ALA A 11 15.11 11.18 14.72
N LEU A 12 15.52 12.44 14.86
CA LEU A 12 15.47 13.42 13.76
C LEU A 12 16.35 12.99 12.59
N LEU A 13 17.58 12.56 12.84
CA LEU A 13 18.49 12.08 11.79
C LEU A 13 17.94 10.86 11.06
N ARG A 14 17.30 9.94 11.79
CA ARG A 14 16.64 8.77 11.19
C ARG A 14 15.52 9.18 10.23
N VAL A 15 14.70 10.16 10.60
CA VAL A 15 13.64 10.72 9.74
C VAL A 15 14.25 11.39 8.50
N GLU A 16 15.31 12.18 8.65
CA GLU A 16 16.01 12.84 7.54
C GLU A 16 16.55 11.83 6.50
N ILE A 17 17.17 10.74 6.96
CA ILE A 17 17.70 9.68 6.09
C ILE A 17 16.57 8.96 5.35
N VAL A 18 15.45 8.68 6.04
CA VAL A 18 14.29 8.05 5.41
C VAL A 18 13.66 8.98 4.37
N ASP A 19 13.51 10.27 4.66
CA ASP A 19 13.02 11.24 3.69
C ASP A 19 13.94 11.35 2.47
N ALA A 20 15.27 11.25 2.66
CA ALA A 20 16.22 11.16 1.56
C ALA A 20 15.99 9.89 0.72
N MET A 21 15.82 8.73 1.35
CA MET A 21 15.50 7.48 0.65
C MET A 21 14.20 7.58 -0.16
N ILE A 22 13.15 8.23 0.37
CA ILE A 22 11.91 8.51 -0.37
C ILE A 22 12.20 9.35 -1.62
N ARG A 23 12.99 10.43 -1.49
CA ARG A 23 13.37 11.28 -2.64
C ARG A 23 14.16 10.51 -3.70
N VAL A 24 15.11 9.67 -3.29
CA VAL A 24 15.87 8.82 -4.23
C VAL A 24 14.96 7.83 -4.94
N LEU A 25 14.03 7.18 -4.23
CA LEU A 25 13.08 6.22 -4.82
C LEU A 25 12.06 6.85 -5.77
N ARG A 26 11.76 8.14 -5.63
CA ARG A 26 10.96 8.87 -6.62
C ARG A 26 11.65 8.94 -7.98
N ALA A 27 12.97 9.12 -7.98
CA ALA A 27 13.76 9.29 -9.20
C ALA A 27 14.31 7.97 -9.79
N ASN A 28 14.47 6.92 -8.98
CA ASN A 28 15.20 5.70 -9.39
C ASN A 28 14.41 4.42 -9.10
N ALA A 29 14.65 3.34 -9.86
CA ALA A 29 14.11 2.03 -9.53
C ALA A 29 14.83 1.42 -8.33
N LEU A 30 14.16 0.61 -7.51
CA LEU A 30 14.72 0.09 -6.26
C LEU A 30 16.09 -0.59 -6.44
N HIS A 31 16.28 -1.36 -7.51
CA HIS A 31 17.51 -2.10 -7.77
C HIS A 31 18.69 -1.23 -8.21
N GLU A 32 18.44 0.06 -8.52
CA GLU A 32 19.45 1.06 -8.87
C GLU A 32 19.86 1.89 -7.64
N VAL A 33 19.09 1.82 -6.54
CA VAL A 33 19.33 2.59 -5.33
C VAL A 33 20.39 1.92 -4.44
N SER A 34 21.25 2.74 -3.84
CA SER A 34 22.28 2.30 -2.88
C SER A 34 22.41 3.27 -1.70
N TYR A 35 23.20 2.91 -0.68
CA TYR A 35 23.46 3.81 0.44
C TYR A 35 24.16 5.11 0.03
N GLU A 36 25.02 5.08 -0.98
CA GLU A 36 25.71 6.27 -1.49
C GLU A 36 24.72 7.28 -2.07
N HIS A 37 23.70 6.81 -2.77
CA HIS A 37 22.62 7.67 -3.27
C HIS A 37 21.87 8.34 -2.10
N VAL A 38 21.51 7.56 -1.07
CA VAL A 38 20.80 8.08 0.11
C VAL A 38 21.65 9.06 0.89
N ALA A 39 22.94 8.77 1.10
CA ALA A 39 23.88 9.63 1.80
C ALA A 39 24.07 10.97 1.07
N THR A 40 24.20 10.92 -0.26
CA THR A 40 24.27 12.12 -1.12
C THR A 40 23.00 12.95 -1.00
N GLU A 41 21.83 12.32 -1.12
CA GLU A 41 20.51 12.99 -1.03
C GLU A 41 20.21 13.55 0.39
N ALA A 42 20.75 12.93 1.43
CA ALA A 42 20.64 13.40 2.80
C ALA A 42 21.67 14.50 3.14
N GLY A 43 22.69 14.71 2.30
CA GLY A 43 23.83 15.58 2.63
C GLY A 43 24.62 15.06 3.83
N ARG A 44 24.69 13.74 4.02
CA ARG A 44 25.36 13.08 5.15
C ARG A 44 26.50 12.19 4.67
N PRO A 45 27.56 12.03 5.48
CA PRO A 45 28.56 10.99 5.24
C PRO A 45 27.95 9.58 5.19
N LEU A 46 28.52 8.70 4.36
CA LEU A 46 28.03 7.32 4.18
C LEU A 46 28.05 6.52 5.48
N ASP A 47 29.13 6.66 6.27
CA ASP A 47 29.31 6.00 7.56
C ASP A 47 28.18 6.36 8.53
N VAL A 48 27.81 7.64 8.61
CA VAL A 48 26.68 8.13 9.43
C VAL A 48 25.36 7.46 9.00
N VAL A 49 25.10 7.34 7.70
CA VAL A 49 23.88 6.68 7.20
C VAL A 49 23.86 5.21 7.58
N THR A 50 24.97 4.51 7.38
CA THR A 50 25.09 3.07 7.71
C THR A 50 25.12 2.79 9.21
N GLU A 51 25.51 3.76 10.05
CA GLU A 51 25.40 3.65 11.51
C GLU A 51 23.95 3.73 11.96
N VAL A 52 23.18 4.69 11.41
CA VAL A 52 21.75 4.84 11.74
C VAL A 52 20.91 3.69 11.17
N PHE A 53 21.27 3.21 9.98
CA PHE A 53 20.65 2.06 9.31
C PHE A 53 21.70 1.00 8.97
N PRO A 54 22.00 0.08 9.91
CA PRO A 54 23.01 -0.96 9.68
C PRO A 54 22.63 -1.98 8.60
N THR A 55 21.34 -2.10 8.26
CA THR A 55 20.85 -3.05 7.26
C THR A 55 19.98 -2.36 6.23
N TRP A 56 20.16 -2.74 4.97
CA TRP A 56 19.38 -2.20 3.85
C TRP A 56 17.89 -2.47 4.07
N ASP A 57 17.59 -3.70 4.48
CA ASP A 57 16.29 -4.17 4.92
C ASP A 57 15.63 -3.25 5.96
N GLY A 58 16.38 -2.80 6.97
CA GLY A 58 15.88 -1.88 7.99
C GLY A 58 15.54 -0.49 7.44
N LEU A 59 16.35 0.00 6.48
CA LEU A 59 16.07 1.26 5.78
C LEU A 59 14.83 1.13 4.88
N LEU A 60 14.70 0.03 4.14
CA LEU A 60 13.54 -0.24 3.29
C LEU A 60 12.25 -0.24 4.10
N LEU A 61 12.21 -0.99 5.21
CA LEU A 61 11.02 -1.06 6.07
C LEU A 61 10.65 0.30 6.66
N ALA A 62 11.64 1.03 7.19
CA ALA A 62 11.42 2.37 7.72
C ALA A 62 10.88 3.33 6.65
N THR A 63 11.38 3.21 5.42
CA THR A 63 10.93 3.99 4.27
C THR A 63 9.49 3.71 3.92
N ILE A 64 9.08 2.44 3.87
CA ILE A 64 7.68 2.09 3.59
C ILE A 64 6.77 2.64 4.69
N ASP A 65 7.14 2.47 5.96
CA ASP A 65 6.32 2.89 7.09
C ASP A 65 6.13 4.42 7.12
N GLN A 66 7.21 5.19 6.95
CA GLN A 66 7.16 6.65 6.93
C GLN A 66 6.39 7.18 5.71
N TRP A 67 6.65 6.63 4.53
CA TRP A 67 5.99 7.10 3.30
C TRP A 67 4.50 6.76 3.28
N ASP A 68 4.12 5.59 3.78
CA ASP A 68 2.72 5.22 3.90
C ASP A 68 1.98 6.04 4.97
N ASP A 69 2.61 6.34 6.11
CA ASP A 69 2.04 7.24 7.11
C ASP A 69 1.81 8.64 6.50
N GLN A 70 2.84 9.25 5.89
CA GLN A 70 2.74 10.54 5.19
C GLN A 70 1.56 10.61 4.20
N ARG A 71 1.28 9.51 3.48
CA ARG A 71 0.13 9.42 2.56
C ARG A 71 -1.20 9.22 3.27
N THR A 72 -1.24 8.38 4.31
CA THR A 72 -2.50 7.86 4.86
C THR A 72 -3.02 8.63 6.06
N THR A 73 -2.16 9.31 6.85
CA THR A 73 -2.58 10.03 8.08
C THR A 73 -3.73 10.99 7.81
N GLU A 74 -3.64 11.81 6.75
CA GLU A 74 -4.68 12.79 6.41
C GLU A 74 -5.94 12.16 5.81
N LEU A 75 -5.82 10.95 5.25
CA LEU A 75 -6.90 10.24 4.58
C LEU A 75 -7.69 9.34 5.53
N LEU A 76 -7.08 8.84 6.61
CA LEU A 76 -7.72 7.93 7.58
C LEU A 76 -9.10 8.39 8.05
N PRO A 77 -9.34 9.67 8.37
CA PRO A 77 -10.66 10.14 8.78
C PRO A 77 -11.76 9.99 7.72
N ILE A 78 -11.42 9.77 6.45
CA ILE A 78 -12.38 9.51 5.36
C ILE A 78 -13.05 8.13 5.56
N ALA A 79 -12.32 7.12 6.03
CA ALA A 79 -12.88 5.79 6.25
C ALA A 79 -14.04 5.85 7.24
N GLU A 80 -13.86 6.54 8.35
CA GLU A 80 -14.90 6.71 9.38
C GLU A 80 -16.06 7.58 8.90
N ARG A 81 -15.79 8.67 8.19
CA ARG A 81 -16.83 9.63 7.77
C ARG A 81 -17.61 9.20 6.53
N SER A 82 -16.95 8.56 5.58
CA SER A 82 -17.48 8.34 4.22
C SER A 82 -17.44 6.88 3.78
N GLY A 83 -16.83 5.99 4.56
CA GLY A 83 -16.76 4.55 4.27
C GLY A 83 -15.49 4.14 3.53
N THR A 84 -15.26 2.84 3.50
CA THR A 84 -14.03 2.18 3.05
C THR A 84 -13.72 2.45 1.59
N ILE A 85 -14.73 2.42 0.71
CA ILE A 85 -14.53 2.64 -0.73
C ILE A 85 -14.07 4.08 -1.01
N VAL A 86 -14.67 5.06 -0.34
CA VAL A 86 -14.30 6.48 -0.51
C VAL A 86 -12.88 6.71 0.00
N PHE A 87 -12.50 6.05 1.09
CA PHE A 87 -11.14 6.07 1.60
C PHE A 87 -10.13 5.49 0.59
N LEU A 88 -10.38 4.28 0.06
CA LEU A 88 -9.49 3.69 -0.95
C LEU A 88 -9.43 4.54 -2.22
N ARG A 89 -10.55 5.13 -2.66
CA ARG A 89 -10.57 6.07 -3.78
C ARG A 89 -9.67 7.28 -3.52
N ALA A 90 -9.66 7.81 -2.30
CA ALA A 90 -8.80 8.92 -1.93
C ALA A 90 -7.31 8.52 -2.00
N ILE A 91 -6.97 7.29 -1.59
CA ILE A 91 -5.62 6.75 -1.76
C ILE A 91 -5.27 6.61 -3.24
N VAL A 92 -6.16 6.06 -4.07
CA VAL A 92 -5.95 5.96 -5.52
C VAL A 92 -5.65 7.34 -6.12
N ARG A 93 -6.42 8.36 -5.75
CA ARG A 93 -6.19 9.74 -6.20
C ARG A 93 -4.80 10.26 -5.77
N ALA A 94 -4.37 9.98 -4.54
CA ALA A 94 -3.04 10.34 -4.07
C ALA A 94 -1.94 9.63 -4.87
N ASN A 95 -2.12 8.35 -5.20
CA ASN A 95 -1.17 7.56 -5.97
C ASN A 95 -1.11 7.96 -7.46
N VAL A 96 -2.18 8.54 -8.01
CA VAL A 96 -2.12 9.20 -9.34
C VAL A 96 -1.21 10.43 -9.30
N ALA A 97 -1.20 11.18 -8.19
CA ALA A 97 -0.35 12.36 -8.06
C ALA A 97 1.13 12.02 -7.79
N ASP A 98 1.40 10.93 -7.05
CA ASP A 98 2.75 10.38 -6.86
C ASP A 98 2.74 8.84 -6.99
N PRO A 99 3.03 8.29 -8.19
CA PRO A 99 3.01 6.85 -8.43
C PRO A 99 4.21 6.11 -7.81
N SER A 100 5.20 6.84 -7.29
CA SER A 100 6.49 6.29 -6.87
C SER A 100 6.35 5.33 -5.68
N LEU A 101 5.44 5.63 -4.74
CA LEU A 101 5.17 4.73 -3.62
C LEU A 101 4.61 3.39 -4.09
N MET A 102 3.71 3.38 -5.08
CA MET A 102 3.15 2.14 -5.61
C MET A 102 4.19 1.31 -6.37
N ARG A 103 5.11 1.96 -7.10
CA ARG A 103 6.26 1.29 -7.72
C ARG A 103 7.17 0.66 -6.67
N PHE A 104 7.41 1.35 -5.56
CA PHE A 104 8.20 0.83 -4.45
C PHE A 104 7.50 -0.34 -3.75
N LEU A 105 6.20 -0.21 -3.41
CA LEU A 105 5.41 -1.29 -2.81
C LEU A 105 5.34 -2.54 -3.70
N THR A 106 5.26 -2.37 -5.02
CA THR A 106 5.29 -3.49 -5.97
C THR A 106 6.65 -4.21 -5.95
N SER A 107 7.75 -3.46 -5.81
CA SER A 107 9.07 -4.05 -5.64
C SER A 107 9.18 -4.82 -4.32
N MET A 108 8.58 -4.31 -3.24
CA MET A 108 8.49 -5.00 -1.95
C MET A 108 7.61 -6.26 -2.02
N LEU A 109 6.53 -6.24 -2.80
CA LEU A 109 5.70 -7.42 -3.03
C LEU A 109 6.51 -8.57 -3.65
N ASN A 110 7.38 -8.26 -4.61
CA ASN A 110 8.29 -9.25 -5.19
C ASN A 110 9.24 -9.87 -4.15
N ILE A 111 9.80 -9.04 -3.26
CA ILE A 111 10.62 -9.51 -2.12
C ILE A 111 9.78 -10.40 -1.18
N ALA A 112 8.58 -9.96 -0.83
CA ALA A 112 7.69 -10.69 0.07
C ALA A 112 7.25 -12.05 -0.50
N ALA A 113 7.13 -12.15 -1.83
CA ALA A 113 6.77 -13.38 -2.53
C ALA A 113 7.97 -14.33 -2.76
N THR A 114 9.20 -13.87 -2.51
CA THR A 114 10.40 -14.68 -2.74
C THR A 114 10.56 -15.73 -1.62
N PRO A 115 10.64 -17.04 -1.95
CA PRO A 115 10.83 -18.08 -0.95
C PRO A 115 12.06 -17.84 -0.09
N HIS A 116 11.93 -18.04 1.22
CA HIS A 116 13.02 -17.92 2.20
C HIS A 116 13.67 -16.52 2.33
N HIS A 117 13.09 -15.47 1.76
CA HIS A 117 13.63 -14.12 1.91
C HIS A 117 13.51 -13.62 3.37
N PRO A 118 14.58 -13.11 4.01
CA PRO A 118 14.55 -12.66 5.41
C PRO A 118 13.49 -11.59 5.72
N LEU A 119 13.25 -10.65 4.80
CA LEU A 119 12.21 -9.62 4.93
C LEU A 119 10.76 -10.13 4.79
N ALA A 120 10.53 -11.31 4.20
CA ALA A 120 9.18 -11.74 3.82
C ALA A 120 8.19 -11.75 5.00
N PRO A 121 8.53 -12.25 6.21
CA PRO A 121 7.60 -12.26 7.34
C PRO A 121 7.14 -10.86 7.78
N MET A 122 8.05 -9.87 7.74
CA MET A 122 7.76 -8.49 8.11
C MET A 122 6.84 -7.82 7.08
N LEU A 123 7.13 -8.07 5.79
CA LEU A 123 6.28 -7.61 4.70
C LEU A 123 4.89 -8.28 4.76
N HIS A 124 4.80 -9.60 4.96
CA HIS A 124 3.50 -10.28 5.10
C HIS A 124 2.65 -9.69 6.23
N LEU A 125 3.26 -9.35 7.37
CA LEU A 125 2.55 -8.73 8.47
C LEU A 125 1.93 -7.38 8.05
N ARG A 126 2.63 -6.61 7.21
CA ARG A 126 2.14 -5.35 6.67
C ARG A 126 0.90 -5.54 5.78
N TRP A 127 0.97 -6.45 4.81
CA TRP A 127 -0.20 -6.76 3.96
C TRP A 127 -1.38 -7.31 4.78
N ARG A 128 -1.11 -8.19 5.77
CA ARG A 128 -2.16 -8.70 6.67
C ARG A 128 -2.82 -7.60 7.50
N ARG A 129 -2.05 -6.60 7.97
CA ARG A 129 -2.60 -5.46 8.71
C ARG A 129 -3.51 -4.61 7.84
N PHE A 130 -3.09 -4.31 6.61
CA PHE A 130 -3.93 -3.54 5.68
C PHE A 130 -5.21 -4.31 5.30
N HIS A 131 -5.10 -5.61 5.04
CA HIS A 131 -6.26 -6.48 4.83
C HIS A 131 -7.23 -6.48 6.02
N ALA A 132 -6.71 -6.67 7.24
CA ALA A 132 -7.51 -6.66 8.46
C ALA A 132 -8.20 -5.31 8.69
N PHE A 133 -7.53 -4.19 8.38
CA PHE A 133 -8.12 -2.86 8.43
C PHE A 133 -9.30 -2.73 7.45
N VAL A 134 -9.12 -3.10 6.18
CA VAL A 134 -10.18 -3.01 5.16
C VAL A 134 -11.36 -3.92 5.51
N LEU A 135 -11.10 -5.14 6.00
CA LEU A 135 -12.14 -6.05 6.48
C LEU A 135 -12.97 -5.42 7.61
N ALA A 136 -12.31 -4.91 8.65
CA ALA A 136 -13.00 -4.29 9.78
C ALA A 136 -13.80 -3.04 9.36
N ALA A 137 -13.25 -2.25 8.43
CA ALA A 137 -13.94 -1.07 7.90
C ALA A 137 -15.18 -1.46 7.08
N LEU A 138 -15.11 -2.50 6.24
CA LEU A 138 -16.27 -3.01 5.51
C LEU A 138 -17.34 -3.63 6.42
N GLN A 139 -16.95 -4.33 7.49
CA GLN A 139 -17.89 -4.80 8.51
C GLN A 139 -18.69 -3.62 9.09
N ARG A 140 -17.98 -2.56 9.47
CA ARG A 140 -18.61 -1.34 9.98
C ARG A 140 -19.48 -0.64 8.94
N ASP A 141 -19.10 -0.65 7.67
CA ASP A 141 -19.91 -0.07 6.60
C ASP A 141 -21.23 -0.81 6.39
N VAL A 142 -21.25 -2.14 6.55
CA VAL A 142 -22.50 -2.93 6.54
C VAL A 142 -23.37 -2.61 7.75
N GLU A 143 -22.77 -2.54 8.95
CA GLU A 143 -23.49 -2.19 10.19
C GLU A 143 -24.17 -0.82 10.10
N LEU A 144 -23.49 0.15 9.48
CA LEU A 144 -23.98 1.51 9.26
C LEU A 144 -24.89 1.65 8.02
N GLY A 145 -25.09 0.58 7.25
CA GLY A 145 -25.94 0.58 6.04
C GLY A 145 -25.34 1.32 4.84
N ARG A 146 -24.02 1.55 4.80
CA ARG A 146 -23.31 2.12 3.65
C ARG A 146 -23.06 1.09 2.54
N GLU A 147 -22.86 -0.16 2.95
CA GLU A 147 -22.75 -1.33 2.06
C GLU A 147 -23.90 -2.31 2.30
N PRO A 148 -24.29 -3.11 1.29
CA PRO A 148 -25.47 -3.97 1.38
C PRO A 148 -25.27 -5.12 2.37
N ARG A 149 -26.34 -5.52 3.05
CA ARG A 149 -26.34 -6.63 4.02
C ARG A 149 -26.07 -8.01 3.40
N THR A 150 -26.24 -8.14 2.08
CA THR A 150 -25.92 -9.34 1.31
C THR A 150 -24.43 -9.51 1.07
N MET A 151 -23.61 -8.49 1.33
CA MET A 151 -22.14 -8.58 1.23
C MET A 151 -21.59 -9.44 2.37
N GLU A 152 -20.72 -10.41 2.04
CA GLU A 152 -19.83 -11.07 3.00
C GLU A 152 -18.54 -10.22 3.15
N PRO A 153 -18.27 -9.57 4.30
CA PRO A 153 -17.16 -8.61 4.40
C PRO A 153 -15.78 -9.22 4.12
N ALA A 154 -15.56 -10.49 4.46
CA ALA A 154 -14.32 -11.19 4.15
C ALA A 154 -14.06 -11.25 2.63
N ARG A 155 -15.08 -11.67 1.86
CA ARG A 155 -15.01 -11.73 0.39
C ARG A 155 -14.98 -10.34 -0.24
N GLY A 156 -15.74 -9.40 0.32
CA GLY A 156 -15.72 -8.00 -0.11
C GLY A 156 -14.33 -7.38 0.02
N ALA A 157 -13.63 -7.63 1.13
CA ALA A 157 -12.27 -7.16 1.34
C ALA A 157 -11.28 -7.77 0.33
N GLU A 158 -11.33 -9.09 0.13
CA GLU A 158 -10.51 -9.80 -0.89
C GLU A 158 -10.70 -9.19 -2.28
N GLN A 159 -11.95 -9.04 -2.72
CA GLN A 159 -12.30 -8.51 -4.04
C GLN A 159 -11.90 -7.04 -4.21
N LEU A 160 -12.17 -6.22 -3.20
CA LEU A 160 -11.87 -4.79 -3.22
C LEU A 160 -10.37 -4.54 -3.27
N LEU A 161 -9.59 -5.25 -2.46
CA LEU A 161 -8.13 -5.14 -2.44
C LEU A 161 -7.50 -5.65 -3.73
N ALA A 162 -7.94 -6.81 -4.24
CA ALA A 162 -7.45 -7.32 -5.52
C ALA A 162 -7.71 -6.33 -6.68
N THR A 163 -8.89 -5.71 -6.69
CA THR A 163 -9.24 -4.67 -7.67
C THR A 163 -8.37 -3.42 -7.49
N TYR A 164 -8.25 -2.93 -6.25
CA TYR A 164 -7.45 -1.75 -5.89
C TYR A 164 -5.96 -1.92 -6.26
N GLU A 165 -5.32 -3.02 -5.87
CA GLU A 165 -3.91 -3.28 -6.14
C GLU A 165 -3.67 -3.58 -7.62
N GLY A 166 -4.53 -4.41 -8.23
CA GLY A 166 -4.42 -4.82 -9.63
C GLY A 166 -4.52 -3.65 -10.60
N LEU A 167 -5.48 -2.72 -10.40
CA LEU A 167 -5.62 -1.55 -11.25
C LEU A 167 -4.40 -0.62 -11.17
N GLN A 168 -3.87 -0.41 -9.96
CA GLN A 168 -2.66 0.39 -9.79
C GLN A 168 -1.46 -0.24 -10.47
N LEU A 169 -1.26 -1.54 -10.29
CA LEU A 169 -0.21 -2.28 -10.98
C LEU A 169 -0.32 -2.14 -12.50
N GLN A 170 -1.52 -2.33 -13.06
CA GLN A 170 -1.76 -2.20 -14.50
C GLN A 170 -1.53 -0.78 -15.02
N SER A 171 -1.91 0.24 -14.24
CA SER A 171 -1.70 1.65 -14.63
C SER A 171 -0.22 2.02 -14.79
N MET A 172 0.68 1.41 -14.00
CA MET A 172 2.12 1.67 -14.09
C MET A 172 2.75 1.24 -15.43
N VAL A 173 2.14 0.28 -16.13
CA VAL A 173 2.61 -0.22 -17.44
C VAL A 173 1.70 0.18 -18.60
N ARG A 174 0.64 0.95 -18.33
CA ARG A 174 -0.34 1.42 -19.31
C ARG A 174 -0.56 2.93 -19.12
N PRO A 175 0.31 3.79 -19.68
CA PRO A 175 0.30 5.23 -19.40
C PRO A 175 -0.99 5.95 -19.84
N GLU A 176 -1.74 5.38 -20.77
CA GLU A 176 -3.04 5.93 -21.24
C GLU A 176 -4.22 5.55 -20.33
N MET A 177 -4.02 4.68 -19.33
CA MET A 177 -5.08 4.23 -18.45
C MET A 177 -5.45 5.32 -17.44
N ASP A 178 -6.70 5.79 -17.46
CA ASP A 178 -7.26 6.57 -16.35
C ASP A 178 -7.51 5.64 -15.16
N LEU A 179 -6.56 5.62 -14.22
CA LEU A 179 -6.61 4.79 -13.03
C LEU A 179 -7.82 5.13 -12.14
N LEU A 180 -8.16 6.41 -12.00
CA LEU A 180 -9.23 6.84 -11.10
C LEU A 180 -10.61 6.49 -11.69
N GLU A 181 -10.81 6.75 -12.98
CA GLU A 181 -12.02 6.31 -13.70
C GLU A 181 -12.16 4.78 -13.68
N SER A 182 -11.06 4.07 -13.93
CA SER A 182 -11.05 2.60 -13.92
C SER A 182 -11.41 2.04 -12.55
N PHE A 183 -10.89 2.65 -11.48
CA PHE A 183 -11.25 2.29 -10.10
C PHE A 183 -12.74 2.54 -9.85
N ASP A 184 -13.25 3.73 -10.16
CA ASP A 184 -14.65 4.11 -9.96
C ASP A 184 -15.62 3.17 -10.68
N ARG A 185 -15.32 2.84 -11.94
CA ARG A 185 -16.11 1.89 -12.72
C ARG A 185 -16.08 0.48 -12.12
N ALA A 186 -14.89 0.00 -11.71
CA ALA A 186 -14.73 -1.33 -11.14
C ALA A 186 -15.46 -1.48 -9.80
N VAL A 187 -15.28 -0.53 -8.88
CA VAL A 187 -15.94 -0.59 -7.56
C VAL A 187 -17.45 -0.41 -7.68
N THR A 188 -17.95 0.39 -8.62
CA THR A 188 -19.40 0.52 -8.87
C THR A 188 -20.00 -0.83 -9.28
N ARG A 189 -19.35 -1.56 -10.18
CA ARG A 189 -19.78 -2.90 -10.61
C ARG A 189 -19.64 -3.94 -9.51
N LEU A 190 -18.58 -3.85 -8.71
CA LEU A 190 -18.36 -4.71 -7.57
C LEU A 190 -19.47 -4.56 -6.52
N ARG A 191 -19.85 -3.32 -6.17
CA ARG A 191 -20.94 -3.03 -5.22
C ARG A 191 -22.30 -3.51 -5.70
N GLU A 192 -22.59 -3.36 -6.99
CA GLU A 192 -23.80 -3.93 -7.60
C GLU A 192 -23.83 -5.47 -7.50
N GLY A 193 -22.66 -6.12 -7.55
CA GLY A 193 -22.52 -7.55 -7.26
C GLY A 193 -22.83 -7.87 -5.81
N TRP A 194 -22.31 -7.08 -4.87
CA TRP A 194 -22.54 -7.25 -3.43
C TRP A 194 -23.99 -7.08 -3.00
N SER A 195 -24.80 -6.30 -3.73
CA SER A 195 -26.23 -6.13 -3.44
C SER A 195 -27.10 -7.33 -3.82
N ARG A 196 -26.52 -8.35 -4.47
CA ARG A 196 -27.21 -9.58 -4.88
C ARG A 196 -26.79 -10.72 -3.97
N GLU A 197 -27.68 -11.69 -3.79
CA GLU A 197 -27.31 -12.94 -3.15
C GLU A 197 -26.26 -13.67 -4.00
N TYR A 198 -25.22 -14.17 -3.35
CA TYR A 198 -24.20 -14.94 -4.03
C TYR A 198 -24.78 -16.29 -4.47
N VAL A 199 -24.71 -16.55 -5.77
CA VAL A 199 -24.98 -17.85 -6.36
C VAL A 199 -23.67 -18.35 -6.96
N PRO A 200 -23.12 -19.49 -6.50
CA PRO A 200 -21.92 -20.07 -7.08
C PRO A 200 -22.09 -20.24 -8.60
N PRO A 201 -21.18 -19.70 -9.42
CA PRO A 201 -21.24 -19.90 -10.85
C PRO A 201 -21.01 -21.39 -11.18
N VAL A 202 -21.80 -21.91 -12.11
CA VAL A 202 -21.51 -23.19 -12.76
C VAL A 202 -20.60 -22.88 -13.93
N TRP A 203 -19.33 -23.28 -13.84
CA TRP A 203 -18.40 -23.18 -14.94
C TRP A 203 -18.44 -24.47 -15.74
N ASP A 204 -18.84 -24.39 -17.01
CA ASP A 204 -18.68 -25.49 -17.97
C ASP A 204 -17.21 -25.54 -18.39
N LEU A 205 -16.35 -25.98 -17.47
CA LEU A 205 -14.97 -26.34 -17.78
C LEU A 205 -15.02 -27.76 -18.32
N GLU A 206 -15.25 -27.92 -19.63
CA GLU A 206 -14.84 -29.15 -20.29
C GLU A 206 -13.38 -29.38 -19.92
N VAL A 207 -13.12 -30.46 -19.19
CA VAL A 207 -11.76 -30.89 -18.89
C VAL A 207 -11.08 -31.04 -20.23
N VAL A 208 -10.14 -30.16 -20.55
CA VAL A 208 -9.19 -30.36 -21.66
C VAL A 208 -8.28 -31.50 -21.23
N GLY A 209 -8.84 -32.69 -21.21
CA GLY A 209 -8.22 -33.98 -20.99
C GLY A 209 -8.21 -34.68 -22.32
N GLY A 210 -7.16 -34.42 -23.09
CA GLY A 210 -6.95 -35.03 -24.39
C GLY A 210 -5.80 -34.38 -25.12
N VAL A 211 -4.56 -34.69 -24.70
CA VAL A 211 -3.56 -35.55 -25.38
C VAL A 211 -2.32 -35.60 -24.48
#